data_AF-A0AAN9A649-F1
#
_entry.id   AF-A0AAN9A649-F1
#
_cell.length_a   1.000
_cell.length_b   1.000
_cell.length_c   1.000
_cell.angle_alpha   90.00
_cell.angle_beta   90.00
_cell.angle_gamma   90.00
#
_symmetry.space_group_name_H-M   'P 1'
#
loop_
_entity.id
_entity.type
_entity.pdbx_description
1 polymer ?
#
loop_
_entity_poly.entity_id
_entity_poly.type
_entity_poly.pdbx_seq_one_letter_code
_entity_poly.pdbx_strand_id
1 'polypeptide(L)'
;MHHTVILILAFLTVFLGTVSASVFYELAESNPEYPGMCWVPSMGQAYQPNSTWQYPNICGKGTCLETDNGELKVFAVACSINPTGGPMCQIVRDFTKPYPECCAKLVCAEKTESP
;
A
#
# COMPACT_ATOMS: atom_id res chain seq x y z
N MET A 1 -0.74 37.27 -9.12
CA MET A 1 -0.01 36.51 -8.08
C MET A 1 -0.94 35.75 -7.14
N HIS A 2 -1.88 36.41 -6.44
CA HIS A 2 -2.82 35.72 -5.54
C HIS A 2 -3.70 34.65 -6.23
N HIS A 3 -4.28 34.95 -7.39
CA HIS A 3 -5.10 33.98 -8.13
C HIS A 3 -4.33 32.75 -8.61
N THR A 4 -3.08 32.93 -9.02
CA THR A 4 -2.22 31.83 -9.48
C THR A 4 -1.88 30.87 -8.34
N VAL A 5 -1.59 31.41 -7.14
CA VAL A 5 -1.31 30.61 -5.93
C VAL A 5 -2.55 29.83 -5.48
N ILE A 6 -3.74 30.44 -5.53
CA ILE A 6 -5.01 29.78 -5.18
C ILE A 6 -5.31 28.62 -6.15
N LEU A 7 -5.07 28.80 -7.45
CA LEU A 7 -5.28 27.74 -8.45
C LEU A 7 -4.30 26.56 -8.25
N ILE A 8 -3.04 26.83 -7.93
CA ILE A 8 -2.04 25.80 -7.64
C ILE A 8 -2.42 25.01 -6.37
N LEU A 9 -2.83 25.70 -5.30
CA LEU A 9 -3.29 25.06 -4.07
C LEU A 9 -4.55 24.21 -4.30
N ALA A 10 -5.52 24.72 -5.06
CA ALA A 10 -6.73 23.97 -5.40
C ALA A 10 -6.40 22.71 -6.23
N PHE A 11 -5.47 22.80 -7.19
CA PHE A 11 -5.00 21.64 -7.95
C PHE A 11 -4.32 20.61 -7.05
N LEU A 12 -3.41 21.04 -6.17
CA LEU A 12 -2.74 20.15 -5.22
C LEU A 12 -3.73 19.41 -4.30
N THR A 13 -4.80 20.08 -3.85
CA THR A 13 -5.85 19.46 -3.02
C THR A 13 -6.71 18.44 -3.77
N VAL A 14 -6.91 18.60 -5.07
CA VAL A 14 -7.66 17.64 -5.90
C VAL A 14 -6.81 16.40 -6.22
N PHE A 15 -5.49 16.54 -6.30
CA PHE A 15 -4.55 15.43 -6.49
C PHE A 15 -4.21 14.66 -5.21
N LEU A 16 -4.64 15.14 -4.04
CA LEU A 16 -4.70 14.36 -2.79
C LEU A 16 -5.85 13.36 -2.87
N GLY A 17 -5.87 12.53 -3.92
CA GLY A 17 -6.64 11.30 -3.93
C GLY A 17 -6.20 10.49 -2.71
N THR A 18 -7.13 10.26 -1.80
CA THR A 18 -6.87 9.60 -0.51
C THR A 18 -6.40 8.17 -0.77
N VAL A 19 -5.08 7.96 -0.79
CA VAL A 19 -4.51 6.61 -0.78
C VAL A 19 -4.65 6.10 0.64
N SER A 20 -5.81 5.54 0.96
CA SER A 20 -5.98 4.81 2.20
C SER A 20 -5.14 3.54 2.08
N ALA A 21 -4.08 3.46 2.89
CA ALA A 21 -3.25 2.29 3.04
C ALA A 21 -3.38 1.75 4.47
N SER A 22 -3.39 0.44 4.62
CA SER A 22 -3.24 -0.23 5.91
C SER A 22 -1.75 -0.42 6.16
N VAL A 23 -1.28 0.00 7.33
CA VAL A 23 0.12 -0.08 7.73
C VAL A 23 0.25 -1.00 8.93
N PHE A 24 1.23 -1.89 8.87
CA PHE A 24 1.62 -2.77 9.97
C PHE A 24 3.12 -2.56 10.22
N TYR A 25 3.48 -2.45 11.50
CA TYR A 25 4.87 -2.27 11.90
C TYR A 25 5.10 -3.13 13.14
N GLU A 26 5.96 -4.13 13.02
CA GLU A 26 6.19 -5.13 14.07
C GLU A 26 7.68 -5.41 14.22
N LEU A 27 8.11 -5.79 15.42
CA LEU A 27 9.44 -6.35 15.62
C LEU A 27 9.60 -7.61 14.77
N ALA A 28 10.74 -7.76 14.11
CA ALA A 28 11.01 -8.99 13.40
C ALA A 28 11.11 -10.14 14.39
N GLU A 29 10.48 -11.27 14.06
CA GLU A 29 10.61 -12.46 14.87
C GLU A 29 12.05 -12.97 14.83
N SER A 30 12.58 -13.38 15.98
CA SER A 30 13.91 -13.96 16.06
C SER A 30 13.93 -15.35 15.43
N ASN A 31 14.84 -15.60 14.49
CA ASN A 31 15.07 -16.95 13.95
C ASN A 31 16.58 -17.29 14.02
N PRO A 32 16.97 -18.35 14.76
CA PRO A 32 18.37 -18.76 14.89
C PRO A 32 19.05 -19.15 13.57
N GLU A 33 18.28 -19.61 12.57
CA GLU A 33 18.81 -19.97 11.25
C GLU A 33 19.13 -18.74 10.39
N TYR A 34 18.50 -17.60 10.68
CA TYR A 34 18.62 -16.37 9.91
C TYR A 34 18.94 -15.16 10.83
N PRO A 35 20.10 -15.18 11.52
CA PRO A 35 20.49 -14.07 12.38
C PRO A 35 20.71 -12.79 11.56
N GLY A 36 20.28 -11.65 12.10
CA GLY A 36 20.44 -10.35 11.43
C GLY A 36 19.50 -10.13 10.24
N MET A 37 18.47 -10.96 10.08
CA MET A 37 17.47 -10.84 9.03
C MET A 37 16.07 -10.74 9.62
N CYS A 38 15.14 -10.11 8.90
CA CYS A 38 13.73 -10.16 9.27
C CYS A 38 13.14 -11.51 8.88
N TRP A 39 12.85 -12.36 9.85
CA TRP A 39 12.08 -13.58 9.63
C TRP A 39 10.60 -13.24 9.50
N VAL A 40 9.95 -13.73 8.44
CA VAL A 40 8.51 -13.57 8.21
C VAL A 40 7.84 -14.94 8.19
N PRO A 41 7.29 -15.41 9.33
CA PRO A 41 6.76 -16.77 9.48
C PRO A 41 5.65 -17.11 8.50
N SER A 42 4.78 -16.13 8.20
CA SER A 42 3.65 -16.31 7.27
C SER A 42 4.08 -16.64 5.83
N MET A 43 5.34 -16.36 5.47
CA MET A 43 5.93 -16.70 4.18
C MET A 43 7.01 -17.79 4.28
N GLY A 44 7.44 -18.15 5.49
CA GLY A 44 8.57 -19.05 5.70
C GLY A 44 9.87 -18.53 5.08
N GLN A 45 10.10 -17.21 5.10
CA GLN A 45 11.23 -16.57 4.43
C GLN A 45 11.89 -15.50 5.30
N ALA A 46 13.21 -15.35 5.12
CA ALA A 46 14.03 -14.32 5.76
C ALA A 46 14.42 -13.23 4.75
N TYR A 47 14.42 -11.98 5.22
CA TYR A 47 14.71 -10.80 4.39
C TYR A 47 15.87 -10.01 4.96
N GLN A 48 16.81 -9.61 4.09
CA GLN A 48 17.95 -8.77 4.48
C GLN A 48 17.46 -7.39 4.95
N PRO A 49 18.18 -6.72 5.86
CA PRO A 49 17.90 -5.33 6.20
C PRO A 49 17.79 -4.46 4.94
N ASN A 50 16.82 -3.54 4.95
CA ASN A 50 16.45 -2.62 3.87
C ASN A 50 15.90 -3.28 2.60
N SER A 51 15.67 -4.59 2.59
CA SER A 51 15.02 -5.27 1.45
C SER A 51 13.49 -5.14 1.50
N THR A 52 12.88 -5.16 0.32
CA THR A 52 11.42 -5.08 0.12
C THR A 52 10.92 -6.31 -0.64
N TRP A 53 9.71 -6.76 -0.33
CA TRP A 53 9.07 -7.89 -1.01
C TRP A 53 7.58 -7.64 -1.24
N GLN A 54 6.97 -8.42 -2.14
CA GLN A 54 5.53 -8.42 -2.39
C GLN A 54 4.90 -9.62 -1.67
N TYR A 55 3.73 -9.43 -1.06
CA TYR A 55 2.98 -10.56 -0.51
C TYR A 55 2.22 -11.28 -1.63
N PRO A 56 2.27 -12.62 -1.72
CA PRO A 56 1.67 -13.35 -2.83
C PRO A 56 0.13 -13.33 -2.85
N ASN A 57 -0.51 -13.28 -1.67
CA ASN A 57 -1.97 -13.38 -1.52
C ASN A 57 -2.62 -12.10 -0.99
N ILE A 58 -1.83 -11.05 -0.79
CA ILE A 58 -2.27 -9.76 -0.26
C ILE A 58 -1.69 -8.70 -1.18
N CYS A 59 -2.51 -7.77 -1.67
CA CYS A 59 -1.97 -6.62 -2.38
C CYS A 59 -1.30 -5.67 -1.38
N GLY A 60 -0.03 -5.92 -1.13
CA GLY A 60 0.79 -5.19 -0.20
C GLY A 60 2.25 -5.59 -0.36
N LYS A 61 3.12 -4.80 0.25
CA LYS A 61 4.56 -5.04 0.29
C LYS A 61 5.07 -4.95 1.72
N GLY A 62 6.09 -5.72 2.03
CA GLY A 62 6.83 -5.62 3.28
C GLY A 62 8.24 -5.07 3.05
N THR A 63 8.83 -4.49 4.08
CA THR A 63 10.21 -4.00 4.12
C THR A 63 10.82 -4.41 5.44
N CYS A 64 12.04 -4.96 5.39
CA CYS A 64 12.83 -5.22 6.58
C CYS A 64 13.58 -3.93 6.93
N LEU A 65 13.36 -3.39 8.10
CA LEU A 65 13.98 -2.17 8.57
C LEU A 65 14.90 -2.49 9.73
N GLU A 66 16.05 -1.82 9.76
CA GLU A 66 16.95 -1.80 10.90
C GLU A 66 16.85 -0.45 11.58
N THR A 67 16.64 -0.43 12.90
CA THR A 67 16.59 0.81 13.68
C THR A 67 18.00 1.24 14.08
N ASP A 68 18.15 2.50 14.51
CA ASP A 68 19.44 3.03 15.00
C ASP A 68 20.03 2.23 16.18
N ASN A 69 19.18 1.49 16.91
CA ASN A 69 19.60 0.63 18.03
C ASN A 69 19.95 -0.80 17.58
N GLY A 70 19.94 -1.09 16.28
CA GLY A 70 20.22 -2.42 15.72
C GLY A 70 19.03 -3.41 15.80
N GLU A 71 17.82 -2.93 16.10
CA GLU A 71 16.63 -3.79 16.10
C GLU A 71 16.10 -3.97 14.68
N LEU A 72 15.65 -5.19 14.36
CA LEU A 72 15.00 -5.48 13.09
C LEU A 72 13.49 -5.42 13.21
N LYS A 73 12.84 -4.83 12.20
CA LYS A 73 11.39 -4.61 12.15
C LYS A 73 10.84 -4.93 10.78
N VAL A 74 9.66 -5.54 10.75
CA VAL A 74 8.89 -5.73 9.52
C VAL A 74 7.91 -4.57 9.40
N PHE A 75 8.09 -3.75 8.37
CA PHE A 75 7.13 -2.72 7.97
C PHE A 75 6.35 -3.21 6.76
N ALA A 76 5.04 -3.41 6.89
CA ALA A 76 4.17 -3.81 5.81
C ALA A 76 3.14 -2.72 5.50
N VAL A 77 2.90 -2.52 4.21
CA VAL A 77 1.87 -1.63 3.69
C VAL A 77 1.00 -2.42 2.72
N ALA A 78 -0.31 -2.37 2.91
CA ALA A 78 -1.29 -3.01 2.06
C ALA A 78 -2.42 -2.04 1.68
N CYS A 79 -3.23 -2.40 0.69
CA CYS A 79 -4.43 -1.62 0.38
C CYS A 79 -5.38 -1.56 1.57
N SER A 80 -6.07 -0.42 1.76
CA SER A 80 -7.18 -0.35 2.70
C SER A 80 -8.41 -1.15 2.25
N ILE A 81 -9.43 -1.20 3.12
CA ILE A 81 -10.71 -1.86 2.87
C ILE A 81 -11.29 -1.39 1.53
N ASN A 82 -11.88 -2.34 0.79
CA ASN A 82 -12.50 -2.07 -0.51
C ASN A 82 -13.51 -0.93 -0.41
N PRO A 83 -13.52 0.02 -1.38
CA PRO A 83 -14.58 1.01 -1.44
C PRO A 83 -15.93 0.33 -1.65
N THR A 84 -16.97 0.78 -0.98
CA THR A 84 -18.34 0.31 -1.22
C THR A 84 -18.82 0.89 -2.55
N GLY A 85 -19.25 0.04 -3.49
CA GLY A 85 -19.74 0.48 -4.80
C GLY A 85 -21.20 0.93 -4.77
N GLY A 86 -21.51 1.98 -5.54
CA GLY A 86 -22.88 2.38 -5.87
C GLY A 86 -23.44 1.61 -7.09
N PRO A 87 -24.72 1.86 -7.49
CA PRO A 87 -25.42 1.08 -8.51
C PRO A 87 -24.75 1.05 -9.90
N MET A 88 -23.92 2.03 -10.21
CA MET A 88 -23.21 2.18 -11.50
C MET A 88 -21.69 2.02 -11.38
N CYS A 89 -21.20 1.52 -10.26
CA CYS A 89 -19.78 1.40 -9.99
C CYS A 89 -19.38 -0.05 -9.77
N GLN A 90 -18.28 -0.45 -10.40
CA GLN A 90 -17.66 -1.76 -10.24
C GLN A 90 -16.32 -1.64 -9.52
N ILE A 91 -16.03 -2.59 -8.65
CA ILE A 91 -14.74 -2.69 -7.99
C ILE A 91 -13.85 -3.60 -8.86
N VAL A 92 -12.79 -3.04 -9.42
CA VAL A 92 -11.83 -3.75 -10.27
C VAL A 92 -10.52 -3.94 -9.51
N ARG A 93 -9.93 -5.15 -9.56
CA ARG A 93 -8.66 -5.47 -8.91
C ARG A 93 -7.85 -6.45 -9.76
N ASP A 94 -6.53 -6.26 -9.83
CA ASP A 94 -5.61 -7.14 -10.55
C ASP A 94 -4.44 -7.56 -9.64
N PHE A 95 -4.51 -8.75 -9.07
CA PHE A 95 -3.46 -9.28 -8.19
C PHE A 95 -2.18 -9.71 -8.92
N THR A 96 -2.15 -9.69 -10.26
CA THR A 96 -0.92 -9.97 -11.02
C THR A 96 0.05 -8.79 -11.02
N LYS A 97 -0.42 -7.61 -10.58
CA LYS A 97 0.37 -6.39 -10.46
C LYS A 97 1.01 -6.25 -9.07
N PRO A 98 2.14 -5.54 -8.94
CA PRO A 98 2.71 -5.23 -7.63
C PRO A 98 1.88 -4.20 -6.88
N TYR A 99 2.00 -4.14 -5.55
CA TYR A 99 1.47 -3.01 -4.79
C TYR A 99 2.16 -1.70 -5.22
N PRO A 100 1.43 -0.59 -5.40
CA PRO A 100 -0.01 -0.38 -5.12
C PRO A 100 -0.93 -0.63 -6.32
N GLU A 101 -0.41 -1.05 -7.47
CA GLU A 101 -1.19 -1.20 -8.70
C GLU A 101 -2.25 -2.30 -8.63
N CYS A 102 -2.01 -3.33 -7.81
CA CYS A 102 -2.99 -4.37 -7.53
C CYS A 102 -4.13 -3.93 -6.60
N CYS A 103 -4.15 -2.68 -6.09
CA CYS A 103 -5.22 -2.23 -5.23
C CYS A 103 -6.55 -2.10 -5.98
N ALA A 104 -7.65 -2.34 -5.25
CA ALA A 104 -8.98 -2.21 -5.79
C ALA A 104 -9.25 -0.75 -6.22
N LYS A 105 -9.82 -0.59 -7.42
CA LYS A 105 -10.24 0.70 -7.97
C LYS A 105 -11.74 0.68 -8.21
N LEU A 106 -12.40 1.78 -7.86
CA LEU A 106 -13.82 1.97 -8.18
C LEU A 106 -13.92 2.56 -9.59
N VAL A 107 -14.49 1.80 -10.51
CA VAL A 107 -14.75 2.23 -11.89
C VAL A 107 -16.24 2.46 -12.03
N CYS A 108 -16.65 3.71 -12.14
CA CYS A 108 -18.06 4.08 -12.33
C CYS A 108 -18.32 4.39 -13.80
N ALA A 109 -19.44 3.90 -14.33
CA ALA A 109 -19.92 4.38 -15.62
C ALA A 109 -20.23 5.88 -15.51
N GLU A 110 -19.82 6.66 -16.50
CA GLU A 110 -20.25 8.05 -16.59
C GLU A 110 -21.77 8.06 -16.72
N LYS A 111 -22.44 8.92 -15.93
CA LYS A 111 -23.87 9.16 -16.14
C LYS A 111 -23.98 9.77 -17.53
N THR A 112 -24.47 9.03 -18.51
CA THR A 112 -24.97 9.64 -19.74
C THR A 112 -26.12 10.55 -19.32
N GLU A 113 -25.89 11.86 -19.24
CA GLU A 113 -26.96 12.83 -19.21
C GLU A 113 -27.79 12.59 -20.49
N SER A 114 -29.00 12.07 -20.31
CA SER A 114 -29.97 11.99 -21.40
C SER A 114 -30.31 13.42 -21.83
N PRO A 115 -30.30 13.74 -23.13
CA PRO A 115 -30.77 15.03 -23.63
C PRO A 115 -32.23 15.28 -23.29
#